data_AF-A0A453GPJ5-F1
#
_entry.id   AF-A0A453GPJ5-F1
#
_cell.length_a   1.000
_cell.length_b   1.000
_cell.length_c   1.000
_cell.angle_alpha   90.00
_cell.angle_beta   90.00
_cell.angle_gamma   90.00
#
_symmetry.space_group_name_H-M   'P 1'
#
loop_
_entity.id
_entity.type
_entity.pdbx_description
1 polymer ?
#
loop_
_entity_poly.entity_id
_entity_poly.type
_entity_poly.pdbx_seq_one_letter_code
_entity_poly.pdbx_strand_id
1 'polypeptide(L)' 'GLANSKTVAVQPSAGEDKAVVLSMTKTKKQNTPAKLQHKTLMRKEFRKMAKSVKNQVLTPEFCT' A
#
# COMPACT_ATOMS: atom_id res chain seq x y z
N GLY A 1 -3.92 -3.82 -9.75
CA GLY A 1 -3.68 -4.36 -11.10
C GLY A 1 -2.98 -3.30 -11.91
N LEU A 2 -1.99 -3.67 -12.72
CA LEU A 2 -1.13 -2.72 -13.46
C LEU A 2 -1.92 -1.78 -14.40
N ALA A 3 -3.11 -2.20 -14.83
CA ALA A 3 -4.01 -1.39 -15.67
C ALA A 3 -4.73 -0.25 -14.91
N ASN A 4 -4.71 -0.23 -13.57
CA ASN A 4 -5.46 0.76 -12.81
C ASN A 4 -4.55 1.90 -12.32
N SER A 5 -5.02 3.13 -12.45
CA SER A 5 -4.31 4.34 -12.03
C SER A 5 -3.98 4.36 -10.53
N LYS A 6 -4.78 3.65 -9.74
CA LYS A 6 -4.60 3.42 -8.30
C LYS A 6 -4.67 1.94 -7.98
N THR A 7 -3.60 1.40 -7.41
CA THR A 7 -3.51 0.01 -6.98
C THR A 7 -2.96 -0.05 -5.57
N VAL A 8 -3.63 -0.87 -4.75
CA VAL A 8 -3.18 -1.25 -3.42
C VAL A 8 -2.88 -2.75 -3.46
N ALA A 9 -1.70 -3.14 -3.01
CA ALA A 9 -1.29 -4.53 -2.89
C ALA A 9 -0.82 -4.79 -1.46
N VAL A 10 -1.31 -5.89 -0.89
CA VAL A 10 -0.93 -6.37 0.44
C VAL A 10 -0.04 -7.58 0.23
N GLN A 11 1.19 -7.53 0.71
CA GLN A 11 2.17 -8.61 0.59
C GLN A 11 2.61 -9.06 1.98
N PRO A 12 2.83 -10.37 2.20
CA PRO A 12 3.52 -10.82 3.40
C PRO A 12 4.94 -10.24 3.42
N SER A 13 5.44 -9.89 4.61
CA SER A 13 6.85 -9.54 4.77
C SER A 13 7.73 -10.76 4.45
N ALA A 14 8.91 -10.53 3.87
CA ALA A 14 9.85 -11.59 3.52
C ALA A 14 10.63 -12.17 4.72
N GLY A 15 10.39 -11.67 5.94
CA GLY A 15 11.04 -12.13 7.18
C GLY A 15 10.09 -12.86 8.12
N GLU A 16 10.64 -13.52 9.14
CA GLU A 16 9.90 -14.29 10.16
C GLU A 16 8.97 -13.45 11.05
N ASP A 17 9.12 -12.13 11.03
CA ASP A 17 8.20 -11.23 11.73
C ASP A 17 6.81 -11.28 11.12
N LYS A 18 5.78 -11.38 11.97
CA LYS A 18 4.35 -11.27 11.61
C LYS A 18 4.00 -9.86 11.10
N ALA A 19 4.54 -9.51 9.93
CA ALA A 19 4.51 -8.19 9.35
C ALA A 19 3.97 -8.26 7.92
N VAL A 20 3.35 -7.17 7.51
CA VAL A 20 2.71 -7.03 6.20
C VAL A 20 3.27 -5.80 5.51
N VAL A 21 3.57 -5.93 4.22
CA VAL A 21 4.00 -4.83 3.37
C VAL A 21 2.80 -4.34 2.57
N LEU A 22 2.47 -3.05 2.71
CA LEU A 22 1.46 -2.39 1.88
C LEU A 22 2.19 -1.65 0.76
N SER A 23 1.91 -2.03 -0.48
CA SER A 23 2.41 -1.36 -1.68
C SER A 23 1.28 -0.58 -2.34
N MET A 24 1.49 0.73 -2.53
CA MET A 24 0.51 1.65 -3.09
C MET A 24 1.10 2.34 -4.32
N THR A 25 0.34 2.46 -5.41
CA THR A 25 0.82 3.18 -6.59
C THR A 25 0.57 4.68 -6.47
N LYS A 26 1.61 5.48 -6.69
CA LYS A 26 1.54 6.94 -6.76
C LYS A 26 0.93 7.35 -8.11
N THR A 27 -0.27 7.91 -8.07
CA THR A 27 -1.00 8.37 -9.27
C THR A 27 -0.19 9.31 -10.15
N LYS A 28 0.50 10.28 -9.53
CA LYS A 28 1.31 11.28 -10.24
C LYS A 28 2.62 10.74 -10.83
N LYS A 29 2.96 9.46 -10.62
CA LYS A 29 4.23 8.85 -11.06
C LYS A 29 4.07 7.60 -11.94
N GLN A 30 2.91 7.39 -12.55
CA GLN A 30 2.63 6.24 -13.43
C GLN A 30 3.62 6.08 -14.58
N ASN A 31 4.11 7.19 -15.15
CA ASN A 31 5.04 7.20 -16.27
C ASN A 31 6.47 6.77 -15.89
N THR A 32 6.74 6.57 -14.60
CA THR A 32 8.07 6.18 -14.08
C THR A 32 7.94 4.93 -13.21
N PRO A 33 8.06 3.71 -13.78
CA PRO A 33 7.82 2.47 -13.06
C PRO A 33 8.72 2.30 -11.82
N ALA A 34 9.97 2.78 -11.87
CA ALA A 34 10.91 2.71 -10.75
C ALA A 34 10.48 3.52 -9.50
N LYS A 35 9.65 4.57 -9.65
CA LYS A 35 9.18 5.43 -8.54
C LYS A 35 7.66 5.36 -8.35
N LEU A 36 7.02 4.40 -9.02
CA LEU A 36 5.58 4.24 -9.05
C LEU A 36 5.03 3.76 -7.71
N GLN A 37 5.77 2.92 -6.99
CA GLN A 37 5.26 2.29 -5.77
C GLN A 37 5.77 2.99 -4.50
N HIS A 38 4.88 3.22 -3.55
CA HIS A 38 5.20 3.52 -2.17
C HIS A 38 4.98 2.27 -1.33
N LYS A 39 6.02 1.82 -0.62
CA LYS A 39 5.97 0.62 0.22
C LYS A 39 6.06 1.01 1.68
N THR A 40 5.13 0.55 2.50
CA THR A 40 5.15 0.71 3.95
C THR A 40 5.13 -0.65 4.63
N LEU A 41 5.95 -0.83 5.66
CA LEU A 41 6.02 -2.07 6.43
C LEU A 41 5.21 -1.90 7.72
N MET A 42 4.25 -2.80 7.94
CA MET A 42 3.32 -2.77 9.06
C MET A 42 3.55 -3.98 9.96
N ARG A 43 4.01 -3.74 11.21
CA ARG A 43 4.32 -4.79 12.21
C ARG A 43 3.31 -4.89 13.36
N LYS A 44 2.34 -3.97 13.47
CA LYS A 44 1.36 -3.93 14.57
C LYS A 44 0.28 -5.01 14.40
N GLU A 45 -0.35 -5.38 15.52
CA GLU A 45 -1.43 -6.37 15.57
C GLU A 45 -2.36 -6.26 14.33
N PHE A 46 -2.51 -7.34 13.57
CA PHE A 46 -3.26 -7.38 12.29
C PHE A 46 -4.67 -6.73 12.40
N ARG A 47 -5.29 -6.80 13.58
CA ARG A 47 -6.58 -6.15 13.86
C ARG A 47 -6.51 -4.62 13.77
N LYS A 48 -5.46 -4.00 14.31
CA LYS A 48 -5.22 -2.54 14.19
C LYS A 48 -4.75 -2.19 12.78
N MET A 49 -4.05 -3.09 12.10
CA MET A 49 -3.65 -2.93 10.70
C MET A 49 -4.86 -2.76 9.77
N ALA A 50 -5.91 -3.58 9.91
CA ALA A 50 -7.10 -3.49 9.06
C ALA A 50 -7.76 -2.09 9.10
N LYS A 51 -7.79 -1.44 10.26
CA LYS A 51 -8.31 -0.08 10.41
C LYS A 51 -7.41 0.96 9.74
N SER A 52 -6.08 0.82 9.87
CA SER A 52 -5.12 1.71 9.23
C SER A 52 -5.16 1.60 7.71
N VAL A 53 -5.25 0.38 7.17
CA VAL A 53 -5.39 0.14 5.73
C VAL A 53 -6.68 0.79 5.21
N LYS A 54 -7.81 0.59 5.90
CA LYS A 54 -9.08 1.27 5.54
C LYS A 54 -8.91 2.78 5.51
N ASN A 55 -8.33 3.37 6.55
CA ASN A 55 -8.13 4.82 6.59
C ASN A 55 -7.24 5.31 5.45
N GLN A 56 -6.14 4.62 5.13
CA GLN A 56 -5.25 5.01 4.02
C GLN A 56 -5.93 4.94 2.66
N VAL A 57 -6.82 3.97 2.45
CA VAL A 57 -7.56 3.83 1.19
C VAL A 57 -8.73 4.83 1.11
N LEU A 58 -9.33 5.18 2.25
CA LEU A 58 -10.44 6.12 2.33
C LEU A 58 -10.00 7.59 2.37
N THR A 59 -8.73 7.88 2.67
CA THR A 59 -8.22 9.26 2.64
C THR A 59 -8.24 9.84 1.22
N PRO A 60 -8.55 11.14 1.06
CA PRO A 60 -8.75 11.78 -0.24
C PRO A 60 -7.50 11.82 -1.14
N GLU A 61 -6.30 11.61 -0.59
CA GLU A 61 -5.06 11.39 -1.35
C GLU A 61 -5.15 10.18 -2.31
N PHE A 62 -6.04 9.22 -2.01
CA PHE A 62 -6.41 8.11 -2.88
C PHE A 62 -7.62 8.39 -3.77
N CYS A 63 -8.28 9.55 -3.69
CA CYS A 63 -9.46 9.89 -4.48
C CYS A 63 -9.20 10.95 -5.57
N THR A 64 -8.10 11.70 -5.51
CA THR A 64 -7.68 12.65 -6.58
C THR A 64 -6.63 12.07 -7.52
#